data_AF-A0AAE0BGG4-F1
#
_entry.id   AF-A0AAE0BGG4-F1
#
_cell.length_a   1.000
_cell.length_b   1.000
_cell.length_c   1.000
_cell.angle_alpha   90.00
_cell.angle_beta   90.00
_cell.angle_gamma   90.00
#
_symmetry.space_group_name_H-M   'P 1'
#
loop_
_entity.id
_entity.type
_entity.pdbx_description
1 polymer ?
#
loop_
_entity_poly.entity_id
_entity_poly.type
_entity_poly.pdbx_seq_one_letter_code
_entity_poly.pdbx_strand_id
1 'polypeptide(L)'
;MRGESQEDVARIILDSDPLLGGLQGPTVSRVFTRQGDVITDGAFYAITIMIPKDDLYRSIKQIRKLGGSGVIVSPCTYVYEEEPERWTSLLKELGIEDYDEFVNSIES
;
A
#
# COMPACT_ATOMS: atom_id res chain seq x y z
N MET A 1 -1.87 -5.30 -14.59
CA MET A 1 -0.84 -5.28 -15.65
C MET A 1 -0.46 -6.71 -16.00
N ARG A 2 0.39 -6.91 -16.99
CA ARG A 2 0.96 -8.23 -17.32
C ARG A 2 2.37 -8.36 -16.77
N GLY A 3 2.79 -9.59 -16.49
CA GLY A 3 4.16 -9.92 -16.10
C GLY A 3 4.40 -11.43 -16.03
N GLU A 4 5.64 -11.82 -15.78
CA GLU A 4 6.02 -13.24 -15.68
C GLU A 4 5.77 -13.82 -14.28
N SER A 5 5.94 -13.01 -13.24
CA SER A 5 5.71 -13.38 -11.83
C SER A 5 5.24 -12.19 -10.99
N GLN A 6 4.88 -12.43 -9.72
CA GLN A 6 4.54 -11.33 -8.79
C GLN A 6 5.76 -10.44 -8.51
N GLU A 7 6.93 -11.05 -8.39
CA GLU A 7 8.22 -10.40 -8.13
C GLU A 7 8.66 -9.55 -9.32
N ASP A 8 8.48 -10.05 -10.54
CA ASP A 8 8.77 -9.31 -11.77
C ASP A 8 7.90 -8.05 -11.86
N VAL A 9 6.59 -8.20 -11.64
CA VAL A 9 5.65 -7.07 -11.60
C VAL A 9 6.00 -6.07 -10.50
N ALA A 10 6.32 -6.54 -9.29
CA ALA A 10 6.73 -5.66 -8.19
C ALA A 10 8.01 -4.88 -8.56
N ARG A 11 9.00 -5.55 -9.15
CA ARG A 11 10.25 -4.93 -9.59
C ARG A 11 10.01 -3.86 -10.65
N ILE A 12 9.24 -4.16 -11.69
CA ILE A 12 8.90 -3.21 -12.76
C ILE A 12 8.28 -1.93 -12.18
N ILE A 13 7.38 -2.07 -11.20
CA ILE A 13 6.72 -0.92 -10.57
C ILE A 13 7.72 -0.11 -9.74
N LEU A 14 8.49 -0.78 -8.88
CA LEU A 14 9.45 -0.14 -7.98
C LEU A 14 10.57 0.58 -8.75
N ASP A 15 11.04 0.00 -9.86
CA ASP A 15 12.11 0.59 -10.69
C ASP A 15 11.59 1.75 -11.57
N SER A 16 10.28 1.87 -11.77
CA SER A 16 9.69 2.82 -12.73
C SER A 16 9.52 4.25 -12.22
N ASP A 17 8.98 4.42 -11.01
CA ASP A 17 8.75 5.72 -10.38
C ASP A 17 8.68 5.52 -8.86
N PRO A 18 9.51 6.23 -8.05
CA PRO A 18 9.49 6.11 -6.59
C PRO A 18 8.10 6.31 -5.97
N LEU A 19 7.26 7.12 -6.61
CA LEU A 19 5.88 7.38 -6.20
C LEU A 19 5.01 6.11 -6.19
N LEU A 20 5.31 5.13 -7.04
CA LEU A 20 4.58 3.88 -7.12
C LEU A 20 5.04 2.84 -6.08
N GLY A 21 6.07 3.16 -5.27
CA GLY A 21 6.46 2.33 -4.14
C GLY A 21 5.41 2.28 -3.03
N GLY A 22 4.48 3.24 -2.98
CA GLY A 22 3.48 3.33 -1.92
C GLY A 22 4.11 3.49 -0.53
N LEU A 23 3.46 2.93 0.50
CA LEU A 23 3.96 3.04 1.88
C LEU A 23 5.16 2.13 2.16
N GLN A 24 5.09 0.86 1.72
CA GLN A 24 6.12 -0.16 1.97
C GLN A 24 6.43 -1.00 0.72
N GLY A 25 5.71 -0.79 -0.37
CA GLY A 25 5.75 -1.60 -1.59
C GLY A 25 4.36 -1.88 -2.15
N PRO A 26 4.26 -2.23 -3.45
CA PRO A 26 3.01 -2.68 -4.04
C PRO A 26 2.59 -4.05 -3.52
N THR A 27 1.32 -4.19 -3.14
CA THR A 27 0.73 -5.53 -3.02
C THR A 27 0.45 -6.05 -4.43
N VAL A 28 1.03 -7.20 -4.79
CA VAL A 28 0.87 -7.81 -6.12
C VAL A 28 0.14 -9.14 -6.00
N SER A 29 -0.99 -9.29 -6.70
CA SER A 29 -1.82 -10.50 -6.66
C SER A 29 -2.13 -11.00 -8.08
N ARG A 30 -2.04 -12.31 -8.29
CA ARG A 30 -2.35 -12.93 -9.59
C ARG A 30 -3.85 -12.86 -9.89
N VAL A 31 -4.18 -12.55 -11.14
CA VAL A 31 -5.55 -12.48 -11.65
C VAL A 31 -5.74 -13.58 -12.70
N PHE A 32 -6.64 -14.52 -12.42
CA PHE A 32 -6.98 -15.59 -13.35
C PHE A 32 -8.12 -15.16 -14.26
N THR A 33 -8.02 -15.46 -15.55
CA THR A 33 -9.06 -15.17 -16.53
C THR A 33 -9.70 -16.45 -17.05
N ARG A 34 -10.91 -16.36 -17.57
CA ARG A 34 -11.65 -17.50 -18.13
C ARG A 34 -10.97 -18.13 -19.36
N GLN A 35 -10.11 -17.37 -20.04
CA GLN A 35 -9.30 -17.85 -21.17
C GLN A 35 -8.01 -18.56 -20.71
N GLY A 36 -7.74 -18.65 -19.40
CA GLY A 36 -6.45 -19.12 -18.87
C GLY A 36 -5.34 -18.10 -19.09
N ASP A 37 -4.08 -18.49 -18.88
CA ASP A 37 -2.90 -17.68 -19.25
C ASP A 37 -2.61 -17.78 -20.76
N VAL A 38 -3.65 -17.90 -21.59
CA VAL A 38 -3.47 -17.98 -23.03
C VAL A 38 -3.11 -16.60 -23.55
N ILE A 39 -2.13 -16.60 -24.47
CA ILE A 39 -1.56 -15.50 -25.25
C ILE A 39 -0.27 -14.98 -24.62
N THR A 40 0.86 -15.50 -25.13
CA THR A 40 2.19 -14.92 -25.44
C THR A 40 2.81 -13.76 -24.64
N ASP A 41 2.05 -13.07 -23.79
CA ASP A 41 2.36 -11.78 -23.18
C ASP A 41 2.30 -11.83 -21.63
N GLY A 42 2.25 -13.03 -21.04
CA GLY A 42 2.30 -13.25 -19.57
C GLY A 42 0.96 -13.19 -18.83
N ALA A 43 1.00 -13.49 -17.53
CA ALA A 43 -0.17 -13.55 -16.65
C ALA A 43 -0.62 -12.15 -16.20
N PHE A 44 -1.89 -12.01 -15.81
CA PHE A 44 -2.40 -10.76 -15.26
C PHE A 44 -2.14 -10.66 -13.76
N TYR A 45 -1.79 -9.45 -13.33
CA TYR A 45 -1.59 -9.09 -11.93
C TYR A 45 -2.34 -7.81 -11.56
N ALA A 46 -3.01 -7.85 -10.41
CA ALA A 46 -3.57 -6.71 -9.72
C ALA A 46 -2.51 -6.12 -8.79
N ILE A 47 -2.49 -4.79 -8.71
CA ILE A 47 -1.56 -4.03 -7.87
C ILE A 47 -2.37 -3.10 -6.99
N THR A 48 -2.02 -3.08 -5.70
CA THR A 48 -2.56 -2.13 -4.74
C THR A 48 -1.40 -1.34 -4.14
N ILE A 49 -1.48 -0.01 -4.26
CA ILE A 49 -0.53 0.96 -3.69
C ILE A 49 -1.31 2.12 -3.09
N MET A 50 -0.76 2.70 -2.02
CA MET A 50 -1.26 3.95 -1.44
C MET A 50 -0.45 5.11 -2.03
N ILE A 51 -1.12 6.14 -2.51
CA ILE A 51 -0.46 7.30 -3.13
C ILE A 51 -1.04 8.60 -2.57
N PRO A 52 -0.23 9.67 -2.44
CA PRO A 52 -0.73 10.99 -2.13
C PRO A 52 -1.76 11.44 -3.14
N LYS A 53 -2.83 12.11 -2.68
CA LYS A 53 -3.92 12.58 -3.53
C LYS A 53 -3.43 13.55 -4.61
N ASP A 54 -2.47 14.40 -4.28
CA ASP A 54 -1.93 15.42 -5.18
C ASP A 54 -1.14 14.80 -6.35
N ASP A 55 -0.62 13.59 -6.14
CA ASP A 55 0.14 12.84 -7.14
C ASP A 55 -0.72 11.87 -7.98
N LEU A 56 -2.02 11.74 -7.66
CA LEU A 56 -2.93 10.76 -8.27
C LEU A 56 -2.88 10.74 -9.79
N TYR A 57 -2.97 11.92 -10.41
CA TYR A 57 -2.99 12.03 -11.88
C TYR A 57 -1.67 11.58 -12.51
N ARG A 58 -0.54 11.91 -11.87
CA ARG A 58 0.79 11.48 -12.29
C ARG A 58 0.93 9.97 -12.14
N SER A 59 0.53 9.40 -11.01
CA SER A 59 0.56 7.95 -10.77
C SER A 59 -0.24 7.17 -11.81
N ILE A 60 -1.46 7.61 -12.12
CA ILE A 60 -2.30 6.97 -13.14
C ILE A 60 -1.61 6.96 -14.51
N LYS A 61 -0.94 8.06 -14.89
CA LYS A 61 -0.19 8.11 -16.15
C LYS A 61 0.96 7.11 -16.18
N GLN A 62 1.72 6.98 -15.09
CA GLN A 62 2.82 6.01 -15.01
C GLN A 62 2.30 4.58 -15.07
N ILE A 63 1.27 4.25 -14.28
CA ILE A 63 0.65 2.92 -14.28
C ILE A 63 0.17 2.54 -15.69
N ARG A 64 -0.45 3.47 -16.43
CA ARG A 64 -0.88 3.23 -17.81
C ARG A 64 0.29 2.98 -18.76
N LYS A 65 1.42 3.67 -18.60
CA LYS A 65 2.63 3.42 -19.40
C LYS A 65 3.22 2.03 -19.14
N LEU A 66 3.08 1.52 -17.91
CA LEU A 66 3.50 0.17 -17.53
C LEU A 66 2.52 -0.94 -17.97
N GLY A 67 1.50 -0.61 -18.78
CA GLY A 67 0.48 -1.58 -19.20
C GLY A 67 -0.56 -1.90 -18.12
N GLY A 68 -0.68 -1.05 -17.10
CA GLY A 68 -1.79 -1.08 -16.16
C GLY A 68 -3.09 -0.60 -16.80
N SER A 69 -4.12 -1.43 -16.72
CA SER A 69 -5.48 -1.13 -17.18
C SER A 69 -6.48 -1.35 -16.05
N GLY A 70 -7.60 -0.60 -16.05
CA GLY A 70 -8.64 -0.75 -15.02
C GLY A 70 -8.21 -0.24 -13.65
N VAL A 71 -7.61 0.95 -13.58
CA VAL A 71 -7.19 1.56 -12.31
C VAL A 71 -8.43 1.97 -11.50
N ILE A 72 -8.60 1.36 -10.34
CA ILE A 72 -9.63 1.71 -9.35
C ILE A 72 -8.98 2.56 -8.27
N VAL A 73 -9.66 3.64 -7.86
CA VAL A 73 -9.17 4.56 -6.83
C VAL A 73 -10.25 4.67 -5.77
N SER A 74 -9.87 4.42 -4.52
CA SER A 74 -10.75 4.59 -3.36
C SER A 74 -10.06 5.52 -2.36
N PRO A 75 -10.77 6.52 -1.79
CA PRO A 75 -10.24 7.28 -0.67
C PRO A 75 -10.13 6.37 0.56
N CYS A 76 -9.16 6.67 1.42
CA CYS A 76 -9.03 6.06 2.74
C CYS A 76 -9.37 7.09 3.80
N THR A 77 -10.18 6.70 4.80
CA THR A 77 -10.57 7.59 5.90
C THR A 77 -9.46 7.73 6.94
N TYR A 78 -8.75 6.63 7.23
CA TYR A 78 -7.69 6.59 8.24
C TYR A 78 -6.55 5.68 7.77
N VAL A 79 -5.32 6.16 7.96
CA VAL A 79 -4.11 5.34 7.87
C VAL A 79 -3.47 5.40 9.25
N TYR A 80 -3.44 4.28 9.94
CA TYR A 80 -2.74 4.15 11.21
C TYR A 80 -1.33 3.66 10.90
N GLU A 81 -0.34 4.43 11.33
CA GLU A 81 1.07 4.06 11.22
C GLU A 81 1.63 3.81 12.61
N GLU A 82 2.92 4.08 12.82
CA GLU A 82 3.55 4.01 14.13
C GLU A 82 2.89 4.93 15.16
N GLU A 83 3.10 4.60 16.42
CA GLU A 83 2.55 5.35 17.54
C GLU A 83 3.07 6.80 17.52
N PRO A 84 2.18 7.81 17.54
CA PRO A 84 2.61 9.19 17.41
C PRO A 84 3.34 9.64 18.68
N GLU A 85 4.42 10.41 18.53
CA GLU A 85 5.15 11.03 19.66
C GLU A 85 4.25 11.86 20.59
N ARG A 86 3.13 12.35 20.06
CA ARG A 86 2.14 13.11 20.84
C ARG A 86 1.51 12.27 21.95
N TRP A 87 1.32 10.97 21.71
CA TRP A 87 0.77 10.08 22.71
C TRP A 87 1.78 9.80 23.83
N THR A 88 3.03 9.48 23.49
CA THR A 88 4.08 9.27 24.48
C THR A 88 4.38 10.53 25.29
N SER A 89 4.31 11.71 24.66
CA SER A 89 4.41 12.99 25.35
C SER A 89 3.28 13.22 26.36
N LEU A 90 2.04 12.86 26.00
CA LEU A 90 0.89 12.95 26.90
C LEU A 90 1.05 12.04 28.12
N LEU A 91 1.45 10.78 27.92
CA LEU A 91 1.67 9.84 29.03
C LEU A 91 2.72 10.36 30.01
N LYS A 92 3.80 10.92 29.48
CA LYS A 92 4.86 11.54 30.28
C LYS A 92 4.37 12.73 31.10
N GLU A 93 3.53 13.59 30.53
CA GLU A 93 2.91 14.72 31.25
C GLU A 93 1.95 14.24 32.35
N LEU A 94 1.30 13.10 32.15
CA LEU A 94 0.40 12.48 33.12
C LEU A 94 1.14 11.65 34.19
N GLY A 95 2.46 11.46 34.06
CA GLY A 95 3.26 10.63 34.96
C GLY A 95 2.99 9.12 34.80
N ILE A 96 2.47 8.72 33.64
CA ILE A 96 2.19 7.33 33.31
C ILE A 96 3.39 6.77 32.55
N GLU A 97 4.13 5.85 33.17
CA GLU A 97 5.31 5.20 32.58
C GLU A 97 4.91 4.00 31.70
N ASP A 98 3.87 3.27 32.12
CA ASP A 98 3.29 2.15 31.39
C ASP A 98 1.77 2.32 31.33
N TYR A 99 1.25 2.53 30.12
CA TYR A 99 -0.17 2.75 29.90
C TYR A 99 -0.99 1.48 30.16
N ASP A 100 -0.50 0.31 29.75
CA ASP A 100 -1.24 -0.93 29.90
C ASP A 100 -1.33 -1.32 31.39
N GLU A 101 -0.25 -1.13 32.16
CA GLU A 101 -0.27 -1.32 33.61
C GLU A 101 -1.22 -0.34 34.30
N PHE A 102 -1.18 0.95 33.91
CA PHE A 102 -2.07 1.97 34.44
C PHE A 102 -3.54 1.65 34.21
N VAL A 103 -3.94 1.26 32.99
CA VAL A 103 -5.33 0.89 32.68
C VAL A 103 -5.80 -0.29 33.53
N ASN A 104 -4.97 -1.34 33.62
CA ASN A 104 -5.29 -2.52 34.43
C ASN A 104 -5.49 -2.21 35.91
N SER A 105 -4.81 -1.18 36.45
CA SER A 105 -4.95 -0.74 37.85
C SER A 105 -6.26 0.00 38.17
N ILE A 106 -6.95 0.53 37.15
CA ILE A 106 -8.18 1.33 37.31
C ILE A 106 -9.42 0.46 37.07
N GLU A 107 -9.28 -0.59 36.26
CA GLU A 107 -10.36 -1.54 35.97
C GLU A 107 -10.52 -2.63 37.05
N SER A 108 -9.61 -2.71 38.03
CA SER A 108 -9.66 -3.60 39.19
C SER A 108 -10.31 -2.96 40.42
#